data_AF-A0A9N7V0L7-F1
#
_entry.id   AF-A0A9N7V0L7-F1
#
_cell.length_a   1.000
_cell.length_b   1.000
_cell.length_c   1.000
_cell.angle_alpha   90.00
_cell.angle_beta   90.00
_cell.angle_gamma   90.00
#
_symmetry.space_group_name_H-M   'P 1'
#
loop_
_entity.id
_entity.type
_entity.pdbx_description
1 polymer ?
#
loop_
_entity_poly.entity_id
_entity_poly.type
_entity_poly.pdbx_seq_one_letter_code
_entity_poly.pdbx_strand_id
1 'polypeptide(L)'
;MAEENDDNEALADHGHKRAVKYTEKSMEERKQHHIKARRGKLRLFTAKSNEMEQLMENNCNLEEVKSRLKVLKATHEDFKKCNSMVLLYCHQDEKSMTKDSGSILRQIGCRTSFKN
;
A
#
# COMPACT_ATOMS: atom_id res chain seq x y z
N MET A 1 -69.20 1.52 -16.59
CA MET A 1 -68.27 2.61 -16.26
C MET A 1 -68.17 2.61 -14.74
N ALA A 2 -67.04 2.39 -14.08
CA ALA A 2 -65.65 2.35 -14.49
C ALA A 2 -64.93 1.25 -13.69
N GLU A 3 -63.94 0.62 -14.31
CA GLU A 3 -62.94 -0.24 -13.69
C GLU A 3 -61.95 0.67 -12.94
N GLU A 4 -61.69 0.40 -11.66
CA GLU A 4 -60.57 1.01 -10.94
C GLU A 4 -59.54 -0.09 -10.69
N ASN A 5 -58.44 0.00 -11.43
CA ASN A 5 -57.28 -0.86 -11.33
C ASN A 5 -56.48 -0.47 -10.08
N ASP A 6 -56.27 -1.43 -9.17
CA ASP A 6 -55.31 -1.34 -8.07
C ASP A 6 -53.88 -1.54 -8.62
N ASP A 7 -53.26 -0.44 -9.05
CA ASP A 7 -51.83 -0.41 -9.34
C ASP A 7 -51.04 -0.41 -8.03
N ASN A 8 -50.71 -1.61 -7.56
CA ASN A 8 -49.78 -1.86 -6.45
C ASN A 8 -48.36 -1.48 -6.90
N GLU A 9 -48.05 -0.20 -6.83
CA GLU A 9 -46.73 0.36 -7.13
C GLU A 9 -45.72 -0.10 -6.06
N ALA A 10 -45.02 -1.19 -6.38
CA ALA A 10 -43.90 -1.70 -5.61
C ALA A 10 -42.80 -0.63 -5.54
N LEU A 11 -42.81 0.16 -4.46
CA LEU A 11 -41.72 1.04 -4.06
C LEU A 11 -40.44 0.21 -3.89
N ALA A 12 -39.62 0.22 -4.93
CA ALA A 12 -38.29 -0.35 -4.90
C ALA A 12 -37.47 0.36 -3.81
N ASP A 13 -37.19 -0.37 -2.73
CA ASP A 13 -36.24 -0.01 -1.69
C ASP A 13 -34.86 0.20 -2.32
N HIS A 14 -34.60 1.45 -2.71
CA HIS A 14 -33.30 1.88 -3.19
C HIS A 14 -32.33 1.78 -2.02
N GLY A 15 -31.68 0.62 -1.93
CA GLY A 15 -30.62 0.31 -0.98
C GLY A 15 -29.54 1.40 -1.00
N HIS A 16 -29.71 2.36 -0.10
CA HIS A 16 -28.71 3.37 0.20
C HIS A 16 -27.54 2.65 0.84
N LYS A 17 -26.58 2.22 0.01
CA LYS A 17 -25.28 1.72 0.47
C LYS A 17 -24.65 2.83 1.30
N ARG A 18 -24.79 2.75 2.63
CA ARG A 18 -24.15 3.68 3.58
C ARG A 18 -22.66 3.69 3.28
N ALA A 19 -22.17 4.80 2.75
CA ALA A 19 -20.74 5.02 2.63
C ALA A 19 -20.14 4.94 4.04
N VAL A 20 -19.21 4.00 4.26
CA VAL A 20 -18.51 3.85 5.53
C VAL A 20 -17.67 5.11 5.74
N LYS A 21 -18.17 6.03 6.57
CA LYS A 21 -17.42 7.21 6.99
C LYS A 21 -16.41 6.77 8.05
N TYR A 22 -15.14 6.76 7.69
CA TYR A 22 -14.05 6.54 8.64
C TYR A 22 -13.91 7.76 9.54
N THR A 23 -13.78 7.53 10.86
CA THR A 23 -13.45 8.61 11.80
C THR A 23 -11.98 8.99 11.64
N GLU A 24 -11.62 10.23 11.94
CA GLU A 24 -10.23 10.70 11.93
C GLU A 24 -9.32 9.80 12.77
N LYS A 25 -9.81 9.39 13.95
CA LYS A 25 -9.14 8.40 14.81
C LYS A 25 -8.86 7.08 14.08
N SER A 26 -9.84 6.53 13.35
CA SER A 26 -9.66 5.28 12.61
C SER A 26 -8.67 5.38 11.44
N MET A 27 -8.57 6.56 10.81
CA MET A 27 -7.61 6.83 9.74
C MET A 27 -6.19 6.94 10.30
N GLU A 28 -6.03 7.63 11.43
CA GLU A 28 -4.74 7.73 12.12
C GLU A 28 -4.27 6.36 12.63
N GLU A 29 -5.16 5.54 13.22
CA GLU A 29 -4.85 4.17 13.61
C GLU A 29 -4.37 3.32 12.41
N ARG A 30 -5.02 3.46 11.26
CA ARG A 30 -4.63 2.76 10.03
C ARG A 30 -3.27 3.25 9.52
N LYS A 31 -3.00 4.55 9.53
CA LYS A 31 -1.69 5.13 9.21
C LYS A 31 -0.59 4.58 10.12
N GLN A 32 -0.82 4.58 11.43
CA GLN A 32 0.11 4.02 12.42
C GLN A 32 0.36 2.52 12.21
N HIS A 33 -0.68 1.76 11.85
CA HIS A 33 -0.53 0.35 11.50
C HIS A 33 0.42 0.16 10.30
N HIS A 34 0.24 0.93 9.22
CA HIS A 34 1.12 0.85 8.05
C HIS A 34 2.56 1.29 8.36
N ILE A 35 2.75 2.33 9.20
CA ILE A 35 4.07 2.75 9.66
C ILE A 35 4.78 1.63 10.44
N LYS A 36 4.06 0.98 11.36
CA LYS A 36 4.60 -0.16 12.12
C LYS A 36 4.97 -1.31 11.19
N ALA A 37 4.11 -1.66 10.24
CA ALA A 37 4.38 -2.69 9.24
C ALA A 37 5.63 -2.36 8.39
N ARG A 38 5.75 -1.11 7.91
CA ARG A 38 6.93 -0.62 7.18
C ARG A 38 8.21 -0.78 7.99
N ARG A 39 8.19 -0.38 9.27
CA ARG A 39 9.34 -0.53 10.19
C ARG A 39 9.71 -2.00 10.37
N GLY A 40 8.74 -2.89 10.52
CA GLY A 40 8.97 -4.34 10.60
C GLY A 40 9.64 -4.89 9.35
N LYS A 41 9.12 -4.55 8.16
CA LYS A 41 9.68 -4.97 6.88
C LYS A 41 11.08 -4.41 6.62
N LEU A 42 11.34 -3.16 7.02
CA LEU A 42 12.68 -2.57 6.93
C LEU A 42 13.69 -3.34 7.78
N ARG A 43 13.36 -3.63 9.05
CA ARG A 43 14.24 -4.44 9.91
C ARG A 43 14.54 -5.81 9.33
N LEU A 44 13.51 -6.47 8.78
CA LEU A 44 13.68 -7.78 8.14
C LEU A 44 14.60 -7.68 6.92
N PHE A 45 14.39 -6.69 6.05
CA PHE A 45 15.25 -6.44 4.90
C PHE A 45 16.70 -6.18 5.31
N THR A 46 16.93 -5.32 6.31
CA THR A 46 18.27 -5.03 6.84
C THR A 46 18.94 -6.29 7.40
N ALA A 47 18.22 -7.09 8.20
CA ALA A 47 18.77 -8.34 8.74
C ALA A 47 19.19 -9.30 7.62
N LYS A 48 18.34 -9.47 6.59
CA LYS A 48 18.65 -10.32 5.43
C LYS A 48 19.78 -9.76 4.56
N SER A 49 19.90 -8.44 4.47
CA SER A 49 21.03 -7.80 3.78
C SER A 49 22.35 -8.10 4.50
N ASN A 50 22.37 -7.98 5.83
CA ASN A 50 23.56 -8.26 6.63
C ASN A 50 23.93 -9.75 6.58
N GLU A 51 22.96 -10.67 6.64
CA GLU A 51 23.18 -12.10 6.45
C GLU A 51 23.81 -12.41 5.08
N MET A 52 23.41 -11.69 4.03
CA MET A 52 23.98 -11.84 2.68
C MET A 52 25.42 -11.35 2.64
N GLU A 53 25.70 -10.18 3.21
CA GLU A 53 27.04 -9.60 3.29
C GLU A 53 28.00 -10.55 4.02
N GLN A 54 27.60 -11.08 5.17
CA GLN A 54 28.37 -12.07 5.92
C GLN A 54 28.60 -13.37 5.14
N LEU A 55 27.61 -13.83 4.36
CA LEU A 55 27.76 -15.01 3.51
C LEU A 55 28.81 -14.76 2.42
N MET A 56 28.77 -13.59 1.79
CA MET A 56 29.73 -13.21 0.74
C MET A 56 31.16 -13.04 1.29
N GLU A 57 31.31 -12.60 2.54
CA GLU A 57 32.62 -12.43 3.18
C GLU A 57 33.24 -13.76 3.65
N ASN A 58 32.45 -14.66 4.22
CA ASN A 58 32.99 -15.81 4.96
C ASN A 58 32.89 -17.15 4.21
N ASN A 59 31.92 -17.31 3.32
CA ASN A 59 31.70 -18.59 2.64
C ASN A 59 30.89 -18.40 1.35
N CYS A 60 31.60 -18.18 0.25
CA CYS A 60 30.99 -17.86 -1.04
C CYS A 60 30.48 -19.13 -1.75
N ASN A 61 29.53 -19.86 -1.12
CA ASN A 61 28.79 -20.91 -1.80
C ASN A 61 27.76 -20.29 -2.75
N LEU A 62 28.02 -20.42 -4.05
CA LEU A 62 27.22 -19.78 -5.10
C LEU A 62 25.73 -20.17 -5.05
N GLU A 63 25.41 -21.42 -4.74
CA GLU A 63 24.01 -21.88 -4.67
C GLU A 63 23.30 -21.31 -3.43
N GLU A 64 24.01 -21.22 -2.31
CA GLU A 64 23.48 -20.58 -1.10
C GLU A 64 23.24 -19.08 -1.34
N VAL A 65 24.20 -18.39 -1.97
CA VAL A 65 24.08 -16.96 -2.33
C VAL A 65 22.88 -16.73 -3.25
N LYS A 66 22.70 -17.55 -4.30
CA LYS A 66 21.54 -17.45 -5.19
C LYS A 66 20.21 -17.62 -4.43
N SER A 67 20.15 -18.60 -3.53
CA SER A 67 18.97 -18.87 -2.71
C SER A 67 18.64 -17.68 -1.80
N ARG A 68 19.62 -17.18 -1.05
CA ARG A 68 19.43 -16.01 -0.17
C ARG A 68 19.10 -14.74 -0.94
N LEU A 69 19.63 -14.58 -2.16
CA LEU A 69 19.35 -13.42 -3.00
C LEU A 69 17.89 -13.39 -3.45
N LYS A 70 17.30 -14.55 -3.74
CA LYS A 70 15.87 -14.67 -4.06
C LYS A 70 15.00 -14.20 -2.89
N VAL A 71 15.35 -14.61 -1.67
CA VAL A 71 14.65 -14.20 -0.43
C VAL A 71 14.83 -12.69 -0.18
N LEU A 72 16.04 -12.17 -0.34
CA LEU A 72 16.34 -10.75 -0.17
C LEU A 72 15.54 -9.89 -1.15
N LYS A 73 15.46 -10.29 -2.43
CA LYS A 73 14.64 -9.62 -3.45
C LYS A 73 13.16 -9.60 -3.09
N ALA A 74 12.61 -10.74 -2.66
CA ALA A 74 11.20 -10.78 -2.23
C ALA A 74 10.93 -9.86 -1.03
N THR A 75 11.84 -9.85 -0.06
CA THR A 75 11.74 -9.00 1.14
C THR A 75 11.83 -7.50 0.78
N HIS A 76 12.69 -7.16 -0.19
CA HIS A 76 12.81 -5.80 -0.71
C HIS A 76 11.55 -5.31 -1.41
N GLU A 77 10.93 -6.15 -2.26
CA GLU A 77 9.69 -5.82 -2.94
C GLU A 77 8.51 -5.65 -1.96
N ASP A 78 8.45 -6.49 -0.92
CA ASP A 78 7.51 -6.32 0.19
C ASP A 78 7.71 -4.99 0.92
N PHE A 79 8.96 -4.66 1.25
CA PHE A 79 9.28 -3.38 1.87
C PHE A 79 8.85 -2.19 1.00
N LYS A 80 9.15 -2.23 -0.31
CA LYS A 80 8.72 -1.20 -1.27
C LYS A 80 7.22 -1.00 -1.25
N LYS A 81 6.43 -2.07 -1.34
CA LYS A 81 4.95 -1.99 -1.30
C LYS A 81 4.47 -1.35 0.00
N CYS A 82 5.00 -1.78 1.15
CA CYS A 82 4.66 -1.17 2.44
C CYS A 82 5.07 0.31 2.50
N ASN A 83 6.23 0.67 1.95
CA ASN A 83 6.69 2.04 1.93
C ASN A 83 5.80 2.94 1.06
N SER A 84 5.41 2.47 -0.13
CA SER A 84 4.46 3.19 -1.00
C SER A 84 3.12 3.44 -0.32
N MET A 85 2.60 2.48 0.45
CA MET A 85 1.36 2.67 1.22
C MET A 85 1.52 3.75 2.30
N VAL A 86 2.63 3.76 3.03
CA VAL A 86 2.89 4.81 4.04
C VAL A 86 3.00 6.18 3.38
N LEU A 87 3.71 6.29 2.26
CA LEU A 87 3.81 7.54 1.50
C LEU A 87 2.43 8.02 1.02
N LEU A 88 1.55 7.11 0.61
CA LEU A 88 0.18 7.46 0.24
C LEU A 88 -0.58 8.11 1.42
N TYR A 89 -0.46 7.59 2.65
CA TYR A 89 -1.09 8.22 3.81
C TYR A 89 -0.48 9.58 4.14
N CYS A 90 0.84 9.71 4.08
CA CYS A 90 1.51 11.00 4.31
C CYS A 90 1.09 12.06 3.27
N HIS A 91 0.89 11.66 2.01
CA HIS A 91 0.42 12.57 0.95
C HIS A 91 -1.11 12.74 0.92
N GLN A 92 -1.90 11.85 1.52
CA GLN A 92 -3.34 12.08 1.70
C GLN A 92 -3.60 13.20 2.70
N ASP A 93 -2.74 13.38 3.70
CA ASP A 93 -2.80 14.54 4.59
C ASP A 93 -2.60 15.85 3.79
N GLU A 94 -1.69 15.86 2.81
CA GLU A 94 -1.46 17.01 1.91
C GLU A 94 -2.58 17.20 0.87
N LYS A 95 -3.13 16.10 0.34
CA LYS A 95 -4.17 16.10 -0.71
C LYS A 95 -5.60 16.18 -0.20
N SER A 96 -5.83 16.22 1.11
CA SER A 96 -7.13 16.62 1.65
C SER A 96 -7.58 18.02 1.17
N MET A 97 -6.67 18.80 0.57
CA MET A 97 -6.92 20.06 -0.14
C MET A 97 -7.24 19.93 -1.64
N THR A 98 -7.09 18.76 -2.28
CA THR A 98 -7.40 18.61 -3.72
C THR A 98 -8.03 17.25 -4.01
N LYS A 99 -9.35 17.28 -4.20
CA LYS A 99 -10.14 16.19 -4.76
C LYS A 99 -9.58 15.76 -6.13
N ASP A 100 -9.78 14.48 -6.42
CA ASP A 100 -9.39 13.75 -7.61
C ASP A 100 -7.92 13.34 -7.73
N SER A 101 -7.70 12.01 -7.80
CA SER A 101 -7.17 11.38 -9.03
C SER A 101 -6.62 9.99 -8.71
N GLY A 102 -7.35 8.95 -9.12
CA GLY A 102 -6.76 7.66 -9.42
C GLY A 102 -5.84 7.78 -10.63
N SER A 103 -4.56 8.15 -10.43
CA SER A 103 -3.48 8.02 -11.43
C SER A 103 -2.11 8.45 -10.85
N ILE A 104 -1.65 7.86 -9.74
CA ILE A 104 -0.33 8.22 -9.14
C ILE A 104 0.68 7.04 -9.19
N LEU A 105 0.37 5.94 -9.86
CA LEU A 105 1.35 4.87 -10.10
C LEU A 105 2.36 5.19 -11.21
N ARG A 106 2.21 6.31 -11.92
CA ARG A 106 3.11 6.71 -13.02
C ARG A 106 4.21 7.71 -12.65
N GLN A 107 4.26 8.23 -11.41
CA GLN A 107 5.12 9.39 -11.08
C GLN A 107 6.32 9.10 -10.15
N ILE A 108 6.58 7.84 -9.80
CA ILE A 108 7.77 7.46 -9.00
C ILE A 108 8.90 6.95 -9.93
N GLY A 109 9.05 7.56 -11.11
CA GLY A 109 9.98 7.13 -12.16
C GLY A 109 10.89 8.22 -12.72
N CYS A 110 10.83 9.46 -12.23
CA CYS A 110 11.68 10.54 -12.77
C CYS A 110 12.12 11.51 -11.68
N ARG A 111 13.28 11.27 -11.05
CA ARG A 111 14.20 12.33 -10.57
C ARG A 111 15.52 11.73 -10.08
N THR A 112 16.35 11.33 -11.03
CA THR A 112 17.81 11.35 -10.86
C THR A 112 18.40 12.03 -12.09
N SER A 113 18.31 13.35 -12.14
CA SER A 113 19.21 14.15 -12.98
C SER A 113 20.37 14.54 -12.07
N PHE A 114 21.39 13.70 -12.02
CA PHE A 114 22.73 14.13 -11.66
C PHE A 114 23.22 15.05 -12.79
N LYS A 115 23.51 16.31 -12.46
CA LYS A 115 24.36 17.16 -13.30
C LYS A 115 25.79 16.95 -12.83
N ASN A 116 26.66 16.57 -13.76
CA ASN A 116 28.12 16.69 -13.66
C ASN A 116 28.51 18.16 -13.48
#